data_AF-A0A836SWR5-F1
#
_entry.id   AF-A0A836SWR5-F1
#
_cell.length_a   1.000
_cell.length_b   1.000
_cell.length_c   1.000
_cell.angle_alpha   90.00
_cell.angle_beta   90.00
_cell.angle_gamma   90.00
#
_symmetry.space_group_name_H-M   'P 1'
#
loop_
_entity.id
_entity.type
_entity.pdbx_description
1 polymer ?
#
loop_
_entity_poly.entity_id
_entity_poly.type
_entity_poly.pdbx_seq_one_letter_code
_entity_poly.pdbx_strand_id
1 'polypeptide(L)'
;MEFGQLYVLWPVCGGLIILILMISPKIIPVVDVIRSSHLVEKRLLTDTITFRFKIYKMVMDNISKRWVIGCGTRKSDIYYQGMMKVTADKEWAKAEVGGIHNGYLHIMFLKGVPAVIIFLMFLIFGIFYFGQLISVKHIFYFIPLFEVSKFMLANMTNVFLLSGDLGLLLAIFIGVGVAVNKNNLDINKVIYNNRKRDYENASAYVNQN
;
A
#
# COMPACT_ATOMS: atom_id res chain seq x y z
N MET A 1 22.26 -27.55 11.03
CA MET A 1 21.23 -26.52 11.24
C MET A 1 21.30 -25.58 10.04
N GLU A 2 20.26 -25.60 9.20
CA GLU A 2 20.29 -25.13 7.81
C GLU A 2 20.26 -23.60 7.70
N PHE A 3 21.14 -23.04 6.87
CA PHE A 3 21.20 -21.61 6.53
C PHE A 3 19.88 -21.06 5.94
N GLY A 4 18.93 -21.91 5.55
CA GLY A 4 17.62 -21.51 5.02
C GLY A 4 16.65 -20.90 6.04
N GLN A 5 16.76 -21.23 7.33
CA GLN A 5 15.83 -20.72 8.34
C GLN A 5 16.11 -19.25 8.74
N LEU A 6 17.34 -18.77 8.58
CA LEU A 6 17.73 -17.40 8.93
C LEU A 6 17.12 -16.35 7.96
N TYR A 7 16.93 -16.72 6.70
CA TYR A 7 16.38 -15.83 5.66
C TYR A 7 14.86 -15.64 5.74
N VAL A 8 14.14 -16.50 6.47
CA VAL A 8 12.67 -16.40 6.64
C VAL A 8 12.31 -15.63 7.91
N LEU A 9 13.19 -15.62 8.92
CA LEU A 9 12.97 -14.90 10.18
C LEU A 9 13.21 -13.40 10.07
N TRP A 10 14.26 -12.97 9.36
CA TRP A 10 14.54 -11.54 9.12
C TRP A 10 13.39 -10.77 8.46
N PRO A 11 12.73 -11.29 7.42
CA PRO A 11 11.59 -10.63 6.79
C PRO A 11 10.35 -10.56 7.69
N VAL A 12 10.06 -11.60 8.46
CA VAL A 12 8.93 -11.61 9.42
C VAL A 12 9.18 -10.62 10.56
N CYS A 13 10.39 -10.61 11.13
CA CYS A 13 10.79 -9.65 12.17
C CYS A 13 10.87 -8.22 11.64
N GLY A 14 11.37 -8.02 10.42
CA GLY A 14 11.42 -6.71 9.76
C GLY A 14 10.02 -6.16 9.44
N GLY A 15 9.11 -7.01 8.97
CA GLY A 15 7.71 -6.66 8.75
C GLY A 15 6.99 -6.30 10.05
N LEU A 16 7.24 -7.04 11.14
CA LEU A 16 6.74 -6.73 12.48
C LEU A 16 7.31 -5.42 13.04
N ILE A 17 8.60 -5.13 12.82
CA ILE A 17 9.22 -3.86 13.24
C ILE A 17 8.63 -2.69 12.46
N ILE A 18 8.47 -2.81 11.14
CA ILE A 18 7.81 -1.77 10.32
C ILE A 18 6.36 -1.59 10.77
N LEU A 19 5.65 -2.68 11.07
CA LEU A 19 4.30 -2.63 11.59
C LEU A 19 4.22 -1.94 12.96
N ILE A 20 5.14 -2.26 13.87
CA ILE A 20 5.27 -1.60 15.18
C ILE A 20 5.62 -0.12 15.01
N LEU A 21 6.52 0.23 14.07
CA LEU A 21 6.87 1.61 13.77
C LEU A 21 5.70 2.38 13.15
N MET A 22 4.89 1.73 12.32
CA MET A 22 3.70 2.32 11.68
C MET A 22 2.52 2.50 12.65
N ILE A 23 2.39 1.63 13.65
CA ILE A 23 1.35 1.69 14.68
C ILE A 23 1.80 2.52 15.89
N SER A 24 3.11 2.71 16.08
CA SER A 24 3.65 3.44 17.21
C SER A 24 3.28 4.93 17.13
N PRO A 25 2.58 5.48 18.13
CA PRO A 25 2.24 6.90 18.19
C PRO A 25 3.46 7.81 18.39
N LYS A 26 4.68 7.25 18.46
CA LYS A 26 5.95 7.95 18.71
C LYS A 26 6.65 8.48 17.46
N ILE A 27 6.03 8.54 16.28
CA ILE A 27 6.53 9.34 15.12
C ILE A 27 6.33 10.85 15.38
N ILE A 28 6.61 11.28 16.61
CA ILE A 28 6.51 12.64 17.12
C ILE A 28 7.71 13.51 16.69
N PRO A 29 8.96 13.02 16.49
CA PRO A 29 10.08 13.95 16.29
C PRO A 29 10.18 14.54 14.87
N VAL A 30 9.45 14.02 13.87
CA VAL A 30 9.41 14.62 12.52
C VAL A 30 8.51 15.85 12.47
N VAL A 31 7.50 15.91 13.34
CA VAL A 31 6.57 17.05 13.41
C VAL A 31 7.27 18.31 13.92
N ASP A 32 8.19 18.17 14.88
CA ASP A 32 8.91 19.31 15.46
C ASP A 32 9.96 19.90 14.51
N VAL A 33 10.54 19.10 13.60
CA VAL A 33 11.48 19.60 12.57
C VAL A 33 10.76 20.41 11.48
N ILE A 34 9.56 19.97 11.06
CA ILE A 34 8.74 20.66 10.04
C ILE A 34 8.15 21.97 10.57
N ARG A 35 7.96 22.07 11.89
CA ARG A 35 7.46 23.25 12.62
C ARG A 35 8.33 24.50 12.46
N SER A 36 9.59 24.34 12.10
CA SER A 36 10.57 25.45 12.02
C SER A 36 10.47 26.31 10.74
N SER A 37 9.57 25.99 9.79
CA SER A 37 9.41 26.77 8.55
C SER A 37 8.15 27.65 8.57
N HIS A 38 8.35 28.97 8.67
CA HIS A 38 7.30 29.99 8.84
C HIS A 38 6.30 30.09 7.66
N LEU A 39 6.57 29.42 6.53
CA LEU A 39 5.74 29.40 5.31
C LEU A 39 4.77 28.20 5.24
N VAL A 40 5.01 27.11 5.98
CA VAL A 40 4.19 25.87 5.93
C VAL A 40 3.24 25.75 7.13
N GLU A 41 3.55 26.46 8.22
CA GLU A 41 2.94 26.28 9.54
C GLU A 41 1.45 26.68 9.60
N LYS A 42 1.05 27.80 8.97
CA LYS A 42 -0.26 28.41 9.26
C LYS A 42 -1.47 27.85 8.52
N ARG A 43 -1.29 27.16 7.37
CA ARG A 43 -2.41 26.66 6.54
C ARG A 43 -2.40 25.15 6.31
N LEU A 44 -1.23 24.53 6.24
CA LEU A 44 -1.13 23.09 5.92
C LEU A 44 -1.08 22.21 7.17
N LEU A 45 -0.42 22.66 8.23
CA LEU A 45 -0.16 21.82 9.40
C LEU A 45 -1.28 21.91 10.46
N THR A 46 -1.72 23.12 10.82
CA THR A 46 -2.62 23.29 11.97
C THR A 46 -4.04 22.76 11.72
N ASP A 47 -4.59 22.93 10.51
CA ASP A 47 -5.96 22.47 10.21
C ASP A 47 -5.98 21.03 9.66
N THR A 48 -5.03 20.64 8.80
CA THR A 48 -5.10 19.31 8.15
C THR A 48 -4.59 18.19 9.05
N ILE A 49 -3.50 18.40 9.80
CA ILE A 49 -2.92 17.35 10.64
C ILE A 49 -3.75 17.13 11.90
N THR A 50 -4.15 18.21 12.57
CA THR A 50 -5.01 18.13 13.76
C THR A 50 -6.34 17.43 13.44
N PHE A 51 -6.94 17.76 12.29
CA PHE A 51 -8.15 17.09 11.81
C PHE A 51 -7.94 15.60 11.55
N ARG A 52 -6.84 15.22 10.89
CA ARG A 52 -6.50 13.80 10.65
C ARG A 52 -6.31 13.03 11.96
N PHE A 53 -5.64 13.62 12.95
CA PHE A 53 -5.50 12.98 14.26
C PHE A 53 -6.84 12.81 14.99
N LYS A 54 -7.78 13.76 14.86
CA LYS A 54 -9.15 13.59 15.39
C LYS A 54 -9.86 12.41 14.72
N ILE A 55 -9.71 12.24 13.40
CA ILE A 55 -10.22 11.05 12.68
C ILE A 55 -9.55 9.77 13.21
N TYR A 56 -8.23 9.77 13.38
CA TYR A 56 -7.51 8.58 13.86
C TYR A 56 -7.95 8.21 15.28
N LYS A 57 -8.09 9.20 16.16
CA LYS A 57 -8.62 9.00 17.50
C LYS A 57 -10.04 8.43 17.47
N MET A 58 -10.91 8.97 16.62
CA MET A 58 -12.27 8.44 16.43
C MET A 58 -12.24 6.96 15.99
N VAL A 59 -11.33 6.57 15.10
CA VAL A 59 -11.16 5.16 14.71
C VAL A 59 -10.74 4.31 15.91
N MET A 60 -9.73 4.75 16.68
CA MET A 60 -9.22 4.01 17.84
C MET A 60 -10.25 3.88 18.97
N ASP A 61 -11.02 4.93 19.24
CA ASP A 61 -12.05 4.93 20.27
C ASP A 61 -13.16 3.92 19.95
N ASN A 62 -13.52 3.76 18.66
CA ASN A 62 -14.55 2.83 18.22
C ASN A 62 -14.03 1.40 18.06
N ILE A 63 -12.79 1.22 17.57
CA ILE A 63 -12.26 -0.13 17.30
C ILE A 63 -12.07 -0.92 18.60
N SER A 64 -11.76 -0.26 19.72
CA SER A 64 -11.64 -0.91 21.03
C SER A 64 -12.87 -1.76 21.41
N LYS A 65 -14.06 -1.37 20.93
CA LYS A 65 -15.33 -2.05 21.22
C LYS A 65 -15.74 -3.05 20.16
N ARG A 66 -15.14 -3.00 18.97
CA ARG A 66 -15.58 -3.74 17.76
C ARG A 66 -14.40 -4.28 16.97
N TRP A 67 -13.33 -4.65 17.67
CA TRP A 67 -12.04 -4.94 17.06
C TRP A 67 -12.07 -6.12 16.09
N VAL A 68 -12.97 -7.09 16.25
CA VAL A 68 -13.04 -8.29 15.39
C VAL A 68 -13.66 -7.99 14.03
N ILE A 69 -14.83 -7.34 14.00
CA ILE A 69 -15.66 -7.18 12.79
C ILE A 69 -15.69 -5.74 12.25
N GLY A 70 -15.18 -4.78 13.02
CA GLY A 70 -15.24 -3.36 12.69
C GLY A 70 -16.63 -2.74 12.85
N CYS A 71 -16.81 -1.60 12.18
CA CYS A 71 -17.98 -0.74 12.24
C CYS A 71 -18.84 -0.79 10.96
N GLY A 72 -18.53 -1.72 10.04
CA GLY A 72 -19.35 -2.03 8.87
C GLY A 72 -19.00 -1.18 7.64
N THR A 73 -19.83 -0.18 7.34
CA THR A 73 -19.71 0.66 6.13
C THR A 73 -19.61 2.13 6.50
N ARG A 74 -19.25 2.98 5.53
CA ARG A 74 -19.27 4.44 5.70
C ARG A 74 -20.68 5.02 5.89
N LYS A 75 -21.73 4.20 5.68
CA LYS A 75 -23.13 4.57 5.90
C LYS A 75 -23.65 4.15 7.28
N SER A 76 -22.81 3.61 8.15
CA SER A 76 -23.23 3.19 9.49
C SER A 76 -23.40 4.38 10.43
N ASP A 77 -24.31 4.26 11.41
CA ASP A 77 -24.50 5.28 12.44
C ASP A 77 -23.22 5.57 13.22
N ILE A 78 -22.36 4.56 13.40
CA ILE A 78 -21.08 4.72 14.10
C ILE A 78 -20.15 5.65 13.32
N TYR A 79 -20.06 5.44 12.00
CA TYR A 79 -19.29 6.33 11.14
C TYR A 79 -19.87 7.75 11.17
N TYR A 80 -21.19 7.88 10.99
CA TYR A 80 -21.86 9.16 10.97
C TYR A 80 -21.66 9.94 12.29
N GLN A 81 -21.96 9.31 13.43
CA GLN A 81 -21.81 9.93 14.75
C GLN A 81 -20.36 10.22 15.10
N GLY A 82 -19.43 9.34 14.71
CA GLY A 82 -17.99 9.56 14.88
C GLY A 82 -17.51 10.78 14.09
N MET A 83 -17.88 10.86 12.82
CA MET A 83 -17.50 11.97 11.95
C MET A 83 -18.17 13.29 12.35
N MET A 84 -19.45 13.28 12.76
CA MET A 84 -20.11 14.48 13.31
C MET A 84 -19.38 15.06 14.51
N LYS A 85 -18.80 14.23 15.38
CA LYS A 85 -17.99 14.69 16.53
C LYS A 85 -16.63 15.26 16.11
N VAL A 86 -16.11 14.86 14.96
CA VAL A 86 -14.80 15.31 14.45
C VAL A 86 -14.92 16.58 13.62
N THR A 87 -15.91 16.65 12.73
CA THR A 87 -16.05 17.70 11.70
C THR A 87 -17.14 18.72 12.01
N ALA A 88 -18.16 18.34 12.80
CA ALA A 88 -19.45 19.05 12.92
C ALA A 88 -20.18 19.28 11.58
N ASP A 89 -19.77 18.59 10.51
CA ASP A 89 -20.24 18.75 9.14
C ASP A 89 -20.96 17.47 8.68
N LYS A 90 -22.22 17.65 8.26
CA LYS A 90 -23.11 16.57 7.81
C LYS A 90 -22.62 15.92 6.52
N GLU A 91 -22.03 16.65 5.58
CA GLU A 91 -21.57 16.09 4.30
C GLU A 91 -20.38 15.14 4.52
N TRP A 92 -19.47 15.52 5.43
CA TRP A 92 -18.39 14.65 5.89
C TRP A 92 -18.90 13.42 6.64
N ALA A 93 -19.91 13.60 7.50
CA ALA A 93 -20.51 12.50 8.25
C ALA A 93 -21.27 11.51 7.37
N LYS A 94 -21.84 11.96 6.25
CA LYS A 94 -22.44 11.13 5.21
C LYS A 94 -21.42 10.50 4.26
N ALA A 95 -20.14 10.83 4.39
CA ALA A 95 -19.05 10.42 3.51
C ALA A 95 -19.18 10.92 2.05
N GLU A 96 -19.77 12.09 1.84
CA GLU A 96 -19.98 12.68 0.51
C GLU A 96 -18.74 13.45 0.01
N VAL A 97 -18.00 14.10 0.90
CA VAL A 97 -16.86 14.99 0.56
C VAL A 97 -15.51 14.54 1.16
N GLY A 98 -15.48 13.43 1.88
CA GLY A 98 -14.24 12.95 2.53
C GLY A 98 -14.40 11.72 3.41
N GLY A 99 -13.37 11.41 4.21
CA GLY A 99 -13.43 10.30 5.17
C GLY A 99 -12.10 9.88 5.77
N ILE A 100 -12.02 8.61 6.18
CA ILE A 100 -10.78 8.03 6.73
C ILE A 100 -9.77 7.88 5.58
N HIS A 101 -8.75 8.72 5.60
CA HIS A 101 -7.75 8.83 4.52
C HIS A 101 -6.62 7.80 4.58
N ASN A 102 -6.31 7.27 5.77
CA ASN A 102 -5.33 6.19 5.88
C ASN A 102 -6.01 4.85 5.58
N GLY A 103 -5.53 4.14 4.56
CA GLY A 103 -6.15 2.91 4.06
C GLY A 103 -6.20 1.80 5.11
N TYR A 104 -5.16 1.68 5.94
CA TYR A 104 -5.12 0.70 7.03
C TYR A 104 -6.14 1.00 8.12
N LEU A 105 -6.22 2.25 8.56
CA LEU A 105 -7.23 2.68 9.53
C LEU A 105 -8.63 2.55 8.96
N HIS A 106 -8.80 2.77 7.65
CA HIS A 106 -10.07 2.58 6.97
C HIS A 106 -10.51 1.11 6.96
N ILE A 107 -9.62 0.19 6.57
CA ILE A 107 -9.89 -1.26 6.63
C ILE A 107 -10.17 -1.69 8.07
N MET A 108 -9.32 -1.27 9.01
CA MET A 108 -9.47 -1.60 10.43
C MET A 108 -10.81 -1.10 10.98
N PHE A 109 -11.18 0.15 10.69
CA PHE A 109 -12.44 0.72 11.15
C PHE A 109 -13.64 0.00 10.57
N LEU A 110 -13.64 -0.32 9.27
CA LEU A 110 -14.80 -0.94 8.61
C LEU A 110 -14.91 -2.45 8.84
N LYS A 111 -13.77 -3.16 8.85
CA LYS A 111 -13.71 -4.62 8.78
C LYS A 111 -13.01 -5.28 9.98
N GLY A 112 -12.46 -4.49 10.90
CA GLY A 112 -11.79 -5.00 12.09
C GLY A 112 -10.28 -5.17 11.95
N VAL A 113 -9.63 -5.38 13.08
CA VAL A 113 -8.20 -5.65 13.22
C VAL A 113 -7.77 -6.94 12.49
N PRO A 114 -8.52 -8.06 12.51
CA PRO A 114 -8.14 -9.24 11.74
C PRO A 114 -8.03 -8.95 10.23
N ALA A 115 -8.93 -8.14 9.68
CA ALA A 115 -8.90 -7.79 8.26
C ALA A 115 -7.66 -6.96 7.89
N VAL A 116 -7.25 -6.00 8.75
CA VAL A 116 -6.02 -5.23 8.49
C VAL A 116 -4.78 -6.10 8.60
N ILE A 117 -4.74 -7.06 9.55
CA ILE A 117 -3.64 -8.02 9.67
C ILE A 117 -3.50 -8.87 8.41
N ILE A 118 -4.59 -9.47 7.92
CA ILE A 118 -4.58 -10.28 6.69
C ILE A 118 -4.11 -9.44 5.50
N PHE A 119 -4.61 -8.20 5.39
CA PHE A 119 -4.22 -7.30 4.32
C PHE A 119 -2.72 -6.95 4.38
N LEU A 120 -2.19 -6.67 5.57
CA LEU A 120 -0.76 -6.41 5.77
C LEU A 120 0.09 -7.65 5.45
N MET A 121 -0.34 -8.84 5.89
CA MET A 121 0.33 -10.09 5.55
C MET A 121 0.40 -10.29 4.04
N PHE A 122 -0.68 -10.02 3.32
CA PHE A 122 -0.70 -10.09 1.86
C PHE A 122 0.35 -9.18 1.22
N LEU A 123 0.44 -7.91 1.64
CA LEU A 123 1.42 -6.96 1.11
C LEU A 123 2.85 -7.38 1.45
N ILE A 124 3.09 -7.75 2.70
CA ILE A 124 4.40 -8.17 3.20
C ILE A 124 4.88 -9.44 2.48
N PHE A 125 4.01 -10.45 2.31
CA PHE A 125 4.34 -11.65 1.56
C PHE A 125 4.56 -11.35 0.07
N GLY A 126 3.83 -10.41 -0.52
CA GLY A 126 4.10 -9.92 -1.87
C GLY A 126 5.51 -9.36 -2.01
N ILE A 127 5.95 -8.52 -1.06
CA ILE A 127 7.31 -7.97 -1.01
C ILE A 127 8.35 -9.08 -0.96
N PHE A 128 8.18 -10.06 -0.06
CA PHE A 128 9.17 -11.15 0.06
C PHE A 128 9.17 -12.07 -1.15
N TYR A 129 8.00 -12.43 -1.66
CA TYR A 129 7.87 -13.29 -2.83
C TYR A 129 8.57 -12.68 -4.05
N PHE A 130 8.25 -11.43 -4.40
CA PHE A 130 8.87 -10.79 -5.57
C PHE A 130 10.31 -10.38 -5.30
N GLY A 131 10.66 -9.97 -4.07
CA GLY A 131 12.05 -9.72 -3.68
C GLY A 131 12.94 -10.95 -3.88
N GLN A 132 12.48 -12.13 -3.47
CA GLN A 132 13.18 -13.38 -3.70
C GLN A 132 13.30 -13.69 -5.21
N LEU A 133 12.24 -13.49 -5.99
CA LEU A 133 12.28 -13.77 -7.44
C LEU A 133 13.22 -12.83 -8.21
N ILE A 134 13.44 -11.60 -7.75
CA ILE A 134 14.47 -10.72 -8.31
C ILE A 134 15.86 -11.33 -8.11
N SER A 135 16.17 -11.79 -6.90
CA SER A 135 17.48 -12.34 -6.58
C SER A 135 17.74 -13.68 -7.25
N VAL A 136 16.71 -14.50 -7.45
CA VAL A 136 16.87 -15.91 -7.88
C VAL A 136 16.55 -16.12 -9.36
N LYS A 137 15.69 -15.29 -9.97
CA LYS A 137 15.24 -15.50 -11.36
C LYS A 137 15.60 -14.36 -12.30
N HIS A 138 15.04 -13.16 -12.11
CA HIS A 138 15.20 -12.08 -13.08
C HIS A 138 14.82 -10.69 -12.54
N ILE A 139 15.47 -9.63 -13.02
CA ILE A 139 15.18 -8.24 -12.60
C ILE A 139 13.74 -7.79 -12.93
N PHE A 140 13.08 -8.43 -13.89
CA PHE A 140 11.66 -8.15 -14.23
C PHE A 140 10.72 -8.17 -13.03
N TYR A 141 10.98 -9.03 -12.03
CA TYR A 141 10.17 -9.11 -10.82
C TYR A 141 10.25 -7.85 -9.94
N PHE A 142 11.13 -6.90 -10.28
CA PHE A 142 11.13 -5.56 -9.71
C PHE A 142 9.81 -4.82 -9.99
N ILE A 143 9.17 -5.04 -11.14
CA ILE A 143 7.91 -4.38 -11.49
C ILE A 143 6.80 -4.71 -10.48
N PRO A 144 6.41 -5.99 -10.26
CA PRO A 144 5.41 -6.31 -9.25
C PRO A 144 5.84 -5.95 -7.82
N LEU A 145 7.13 -6.06 -7.49
CA LEU A 145 7.65 -5.62 -6.19
C LEU A 145 7.42 -4.12 -5.96
N PHE A 146 7.74 -3.30 -6.97
CA PHE A 146 7.57 -1.86 -6.94
C PHE A 146 6.09 -1.50 -6.77
N GLU A 147 5.20 -2.18 -7.49
CA GLU A 147 3.76 -1.96 -7.39
C GLU A 147 3.20 -2.29 -6.00
N VAL A 148 3.61 -3.42 -5.40
CA VAL A 148 3.24 -3.76 -4.01
C VAL A 148 3.73 -2.70 -3.04
N SER A 149 4.99 -2.26 -3.18
CA SER A 149 5.60 -1.25 -2.30
C SER A 149 4.91 0.10 -2.44
N LYS A 150 4.64 0.55 -3.67
CA LYS A 150 3.90 1.77 -3.98
C LYS A 150 2.50 1.72 -3.38
N PHE A 151 1.79 0.60 -3.54
CA PHE A 151 0.45 0.42 -2.98
C PHE A 151 0.47 0.44 -1.45
N MET A 152 1.46 -0.20 -0.82
CA MET A 152 1.66 -0.15 0.63
C MET A 152 1.85 1.30 1.11
N LEU A 153 2.75 2.06 0.48
CA LEU A 153 3.01 3.47 0.83
C LEU A 153 1.79 4.37 0.55
N ALA A 154 1.04 4.11 -0.51
CA ALA A 154 -0.20 4.83 -0.82
C ALA A 154 -1.29 4.59 0.23
N ASN A 155 -1.33 3.41 0.85
CA ASN A 155 -2.25 3.15 1.97
C ASN A 155 -1.80 3.84 3.27
N MET A 156 -0.51 4.14 3.43
CA MET A 156 0.04 4.92 4.56
C MET A 156 -0.21 6.41 4.41
N THR A 157 0.07 6.91 3.21
CA THR A 157 0.18 8.33 2.90
C THR A 157 -0.91 8.71 1.92
N ASN A 158 -1.67 9.74 2.26
CA ASN A 158 -2.67 10.35 1.38
C ASN A 158 -2.02 11.08 0.18
N VAL A 159 -0.78 10.72 -0.18
CA VAL A 159 0.11 11.39 -1.13
C VAL A 159 -0.12 10.88 -2.55
N PHE A 160 -0.56 9.64 -2.70
CA PHE A 160 -1.06 9.15 -3.97
C PHE A 160 -2.57 9.34 -3.96
N LEU A 161 -3.04 10.30 -4.76
CA LEU A 161 -4.46 10.45 -5.07
C LEU A 161 -5.02 9.06 -5.29
N LEU A 162 -5.97 8.66 -4.45
CA LEU A 162 -6.79 7.46 -4.59
C LEU A 162 -7.67 7.61 -5.84
N SER A 163 -7.05 7.70 -7.02
CA SER A 163 -7.67 7.26 -8.25
C SER A 163 -7.77 5.74 -8.17
N GLY A 164 -8.94 5.19 -8.49
CA GLY A 164 -9.30 3.78 -8.29
C GLY A 164 -8.37 2.76 -8.97
N ASP A 165 -7.39 3.22 -9.74
CA ASP A 165 -6.55 2.41 -10.58
C ASP A 165 -5.34 1.80 -9.86
N LEU A 166 -4.91 2.31 -8.69
CA LEU A 166 -3.74 1.74 -7.99
C LEU A 166 -3.96 0.28 -7.55
N GLY A 167 -5.17 -0.04 -7.08
CA GLY A 167 -5.52 -1.42 -6.72
C GLY A 167 -5.59 -2.33 -7.95
N LEU A 168 -6.07 -1.79 -9.08
CA LEU A 168 -6.14 -2.51 -10.35
C LEU A 168 -4.75 -2.77 -10.93
N LEU A 169 -3.88 -1.76 -10.95
CA LEU A 169 -2.48 -1.88 -11.37
C LEU A 169 -1.75 -2.91 -10.54
N LEU A 170 -1.90 -2.85 -9.20
CA LEU A 170 -1.36 -3.87 -8.31
C LEU A 170 -1.82 -5.28 -8.72
N ALA A 171 -3.13 -5.47 -8.89
CA ALA A 171 -3.69 -6.77 -9.25
C ALA A 171 -3.14 -7.30 -10.59
N ILE A 172 -3.05 -6.43 -11.60
CA ILE A 172 -2.50 -6.78 -12.92
C ILE A 172 -1.04 -7.20 -12.78
N PHE A 173 -0.19 -6.38 -12.16
CA PHE A 173 1.24 -6.66 -12.13
C PHE A 173 1.60 -7.86 -11.23
N ILE A 174 0.92 -8.04 -10.10
CA ILE A 174 1.05 -9.27 -9.30
C ILE A 174 0.62 -10.47 -10.15
N GLY A 175 -0.52 -10.40 -10.82
CA GLY A 175 -1.03 -11.49 -11.67
C GLY A 175 -0.05 -11.88 -12.76
N VAL A 176 0.51 -10.91 -13.48
CA VAL A 176 1.54 -11.12 -14.50
C VAL A 176 2.80 -11.75 -13.89
N GLY A 177 3.31 -11.19 -12.79
CA GLY A 177 4.52 -11.72 -12.12
C GLY A 177 4.34 -13.16 -11.66
N VAL A 178 3.20 -13.49 -11.05
CA VAL A 178 2.87 -14.86 -10.63
C VAL A 178 2.75 -15.78 -11.84
N ALA A 179 2.08 -15.35 -12.92
CA ALA A 179 1.91 -16.16 -14.13
C ALA A 179 3.24 -16.46 -14.83
N VAL A 180 4.14 -15.47 -14.93
CA VAL A 180 5.49 -15.65 -15.50
C VAL A 180 6.28 -16.67 -14.69
N ASN A 181 6.25 -16.55 -13.35
CA ASN A 181 6.96 -17.48 -12.48
C ASN A 181 6.37 -18.90 -12.57
N LYS A 182 5.05 -19.03 -12.50
CA LYS A 182 4.34 -20.32 -12.51
C LYS A 182 4.54 -21.09 -13.82
N ASN A 183 4.58 -20.39 -14.94
CA ASN A 183 4.78 -20.99 -16.26
C ASN A 183 6.26 -21.13 -16.65
N ASN A 184 7.21 -20.80 -15.75
CA ASN A 184 8.65 -20.81 -16.01
C ASN A 184 9.04 -20.11 -17.32
N LEU A 185 8.40 -18.98 -17.62
CA LEU A 185 8.69 -18.22 -18.83
C LEU A 185 10.08 -17.59 -18.71
N ASP A 186 10.97 -17.96 -19.61
CA ASP A 186 12.29 -17.34 -19.72
C ASP A 186 12.17 -15.99 -20.45
N ILE A 187 12.17 -14.93 -19.66
CA ILE A 187 12.04 -13.55 -20.12
C ILE A 187 13.21 -13.18 -21.05
N ASN A 188 14.41 -13.68 -20.77
CA ASN A 188 15.58 -13.40 -21.62
C ASN A 188 15.41 -14.02 -23.01
N LYS A 189 14.88 -15.24 -23.06
CA LYS A 189 14.58 -15.93 -24.32
C LYS A 189 13.50 -15.21 -25.12
N VAL A 190 12.45 -14.71 -24.47
CA VAL A 190 11.40 -13.93 -25.15
C VAL A 190 11.98 -12.64 -25.76
N ILE A 191 12.81 -11.91 -25.01
CA ILE A 191 13.45 -10.67 -25.48
C ILE A 191 14.42 -10.98 -26.64
N TYR A 192 15.20 -12.06 -26.54
CA TYR A 192 16.12 -12.48 -27.60
C TYR A 192 15.38 -12.85 -28.89
N ASN A 193 14.34 -13.68 -28.79
CA ASN A 193 13.57 -14.13 -29.96
C ASN A 193 12.87 -12.99 -30.69
N ASN A 194 12.38 -11.98 -29.97
CA ASN A 194 11.77 -10.81 -30.59
C ASN A 194 12.82 -9.97 -31.34
N ARG A 195 13.98 -9.69 -30.72
CA ARG A 195 15.07 -8.98 -31.40
C ARG A 195 15.55 -9.70 -32.66
N LYS A 196 15.74 -11.02 -32.59
CA LYS A 196 16.14 -11.82 -33.76
C LYS A 196 15.15 -11.67 -34.91
N ARG A 197 13.84 -11.76 -34.61
CA ARG A 197 12.77 -11.57 -35.60
C ARG A 197 12.79 -10.19 -36.24
N ASP A 198 13.04 -9.15 -35.44
CA ASP A 198 13.13 -7.77 -35.94
C ASP A 198 14.31 -7.60 -36.91
N TYR A 199 15.47 -8.22 -36.61
CA TYR A 199 16.61 -8.24 -37.52
C TYR A 199 16.33 -8.99 -38.83
N GLU A 200 15.69 -10.16 -38.75
CA GLU A 200 15.31 -10.95 -39.93
C GLU A 200 14.36 -10.15 -40.83
N ASN A 201 13.34 -9.50 -40.26
CA ASN A 201 12.42 -8.64 -40.99
C ASN A 201 13.15 -7.46 -41.65
N ALA A 202 14.00 -6.74 -40.91
CA ALA A 202 14.76 -5.61 -41.46
C ALA A 202 15.66 -6.03 -42.62
N SER A 203 16.32 -7.19 -42.53
CA SER A 203 17.16 -7.72 -43.61
C SER A 203 16.36 -8.10 -44.86
N ALA A 204 15.14 -8.62 -44.70
CA ALA A 204 14.26 -8.93 -45.82
C ALA A 204 13.83 -7.67 -46.58
N TYR A 205 13.57 -6.55 -45.88
CA TYR A 205 13.22 -5.27 -46.52
C TYR A 205 14.38 -4.65 -47.31
N VAL A 206 15.61 -4.77 -46.82
CA VAL A 206 16.80 -4.26 -47.53
C VAL A 206 17.05 -5.05 -48.82
N ASN A 207 16.80 -6.36 -48.83
CA ASN A 207 17.02 -7.20 -50.01
C ASN A 207 15.93 -7.06 -51.10
N GLN A 208 14.86 -6.30 -50.84
CA GLN A 208 13.77 -6.07 -51.80
C GLN A 208 13.83 -4.70 -52.50
N ASN A 209 14.74 -3.81 -52.10
CA ASN A 209 14.96 -2.48 -52.70
C ASN A 209 16.36 -2.40 -53.33
#